data_AF-A0AAX2UWH2-F1
#
_entry.id   AF-A0AAX2UWH2-F1
#
_cell.length_a   1.000
_cell.length_b   1.000
_cell.length_c   1.000
_cell.angle_alpha   90.00
_cell.angle_beta   90.00
_cell.angle_gamma   90.00
#
_symmetry.space_group_name_H-M   'P 1'
#
loop_
_entity.id
_entity.type
_entity.pdbx_description
1 polymer ?
#
loop_
_entity_poly.entity_id
_entity_poly.type
_entity_poly.pdbx_seq_one_letter_code
_entity_poly.pdbx_strand_id
1 'polypeptide(L)' 'MKPTTTQAPVAHVATPKETLTPREGTFLMMVAQLVVLTCIVLAATIGGLSWQWTLLLAIPPVIGGALLSRVWGKLPR' A
#
# COMPACT_ATOMS: atom_id res chain seq x y z
N MET A 1 15.73 -36.32 40.94
CA MET A 1 14.55 -36.37 40.06
C MET A 1 14.48 -35.03 39.34
N LYS A 2 14.59 -35.01 38.00
CA LYS A 2 14.63 -33.79 37.18
C LYS A 2 13.25 -33.61 36.53
N PRO A 3 12.54 -32.48 36.72
CA PRO A 3 11.24 -32.31 36.11
C PRO A 3 11.43 -32.00 34.62
N THR A 4 10.96 -32.89 33.76
CA THR A 4 10.83 -32.64 32.32
C THR A 4 9.57 -31.81 32.12
N THR A 5 9.73 -30.50 31.97
CA THR A 5 8.63 -29.61 31.56
C THR A 5 8.34 -29.84 30.08
N THR A 6 7.31 -30.63 29.79
CA THR A 6 6.72 -30.75 28.46
C THR A 6 6.05 -29.42 28.13
N GLN A 7 6.70 -28.60 27.31
CA GLN A 7 6.03 -27.44 26.69
C GLN A 7 5.02 -27.98 25.68
N ALA A 8 3.74 -27.82 25.98
CA ALA A 8 2.67 -28.05 25.02
C ALA A 8 2.90 -27.16 23.77
N PRO A 9 2.64 -27.65 22.56
CA PRO A 9 2.74 -26.84 21.37
C PRO A 9 1.75 -25.68 21.53
N VAL A 10 2.28 -24.47 21.66
CA VAL A 10 1.49 -23.24 21.59
C VAL A 10 0.83 -23.29 20.22
N ALA A 11 -0.47 -23.59 20.20
CA ALA A 11 -1.28 -23.49 19.00
C ALA A 11 -1.07 -22.08 18.47
N HIS A 12 -0.31 -21.98 17.38
CA HIS A 12 -0.15 -20.75 16.63
C HIS A 12 -1.54 -20.47 16.09
N VAL A 13 -2.32 -19.68 16.83
CA VAL A 13 -3.56 -19.09 16.35
C VAL A 13 -3.11 -18.15 15.24
N ALA A 14 -2.97 -18.72 14.05
CA ALA A 14 -2.93 -17.97 12.82
C ALA A 14 -4.28 -17.24 12.78
N THR A 15 -4.27 -16.02 13.31
CA THR A 15 -5.19 -15.00 12.81
C THR A 15 -5.12 -15.14 11.29
N PRO A 16 -6.25 -15.32 10.58
CA PRO A 16 -6.23 -15.26 9.14
C PRO A 16 -5.81 -13.84 8.81
N LYS A 17 -4.50 -13.63 8.69
CA LYS A 17 -3.93 -12.49 7.99
C LYS A 17 -4.53 -12.68 6.62
N GLU A 18 -5.53 -11.89 6.29
CA GLU A 18 -6.07 -11.82 4.94
C GLU A 18 -4.87 -11.50 4.07
N THR A 19 -4.26 -12.56 3.55
CA THR A 19 -2.94 -12.51 2.96
C THR A 19 -3.24 -12.07 1.54
N LEU A 20 -3.45 -10.75 1.41
CA LEU A 20 -3.69 -10.11 0.13
C LEU A 20 -2.65 -10.65 -0.83
N THR A 21 -3.13 -11.21 -1.94
CA THR A 21 -2.22 -11.61 -3.00
C THR A 21 -1.40 -10.40 -3.41
N PRO A 22 -0.15 -10.57 -3.86
CA PRO A 22 0.67 -9.45 -4.31
C PRO A 22 -0.05 -8.56 -5.33
N ARG A 23 -0.94 -9.16 -6.13
CA ARG A 23 -1.80 -8.47 -7.10
C ARG A 23 -2.88 -7.62 -6.45
N GLU A 24 -3.61 -8.14 -5.47
CA GLU A 24 -4.61 -7.38 -4.70
C GLU A 24 -3.96 -6.24 -3.91
N GLY A 25 -2.80 -6.49 -3.31
CA GLY A 25 -2.03 -5.45 -2.63
C GLY A 25 -1.60 -4.34 -3.58
N THR A 26 -1.14 -4.70 -4.79
CA THR A 26 -0.81 -3.71 -5.82
C THR A 26 -2.06 -2.95 -6.30
N PHE A 27 -3.23 -3.60 -6.35
CA PHE A 27 -4.49 -2.96 -6.74
C PHE A 27 -4.88 -1.89 -5.74
N LEU A 28 -4.87 -2.26 -4.45
CA LEU A 28 -5.16 -1.36 -3.35
C LEU A 28 -4.19 -0.18 -3.35
N MET A 29 -2.90 -0.43 -3.63
CA MET A 29 -1.88 0.61 -3.74
C MET A 29 -2.17 1.59 -4.89
N MET A 30 -2.61 1.09 -6.07
CA MET A 30 -3.02 1.94 -7.19
C MET A 30 -4.24 2.81 -6.82
N VAL A 31 -5.25 2.23 -6.17
CA VAL A 31 -6.44 2.96 -5.71
C VAL A 31 -6.03 4.03 -4.69
N ALA A 32 -5.18 3.68 -3.71
CA ALA A 32 -4.70 4.63 -2.71
C ALA A 32 -3.98 5.83 -3.35
N GLN A 33 -3.15 5.59 -4.37
CA GLN A 33 -2.47 6.68 -5.08
C GLN A 33 -3.42 7.60 -5.84
N LEU A 34 -4.46 7.06 -6.46
CA LEU A 34 -5.50 7.88 -7.10
C LEU A 34 -6.18 8.79 -6.08
N VAL A 35 -6.55 8.24 -4.92
CA VAL A 35 -7.16 9.02 -3.84
C VAL A 35 -6.22 10.13 -3.36
N VAL A 36 -4.94 9.82 -3.14
CA VAL A 36 -3.94 10.82 -2.74
C VAL A 36 -3.79 11.93 -3.78
N LEU A 37 -3.72 11.58 -5.07
CA LEU A 37 -3.63 12.55 -6.15
C LEU A 37 -4.86 13.46 -6.19
N THR A 38 -6.06 12.90 -6.06
CA THR A 38 -7.31 13.68 -5.99
C THR A 38 -7.30 14.63 -4.79
N CYS A 39 -6.86 14.17 -3.62
CA CYS A 39 -6.75 15.00 -2.43
C CYS A 39 -5.75 16.15 -2.63
N ILE A 40 -4.61 15.92 -3.28
CA ILE A 40 -3.62 16.96 -3.59
C ILE A 40 -4.25 18.03 -4.48
N VAL A 41 -4.95 17.63 -5.54
CA VAL A 41 -5.64 18.57 -6.45
C VAL A 41 -6.70 19.36 -5.68
N LEU A 42 -7.54 18.69 -4.89
CA LEU A 42 -8.60 19.35 -4.13
C LEU A 42 -8.02 20.35 -3.11
N ALA A 43 -7.01 19.94 -2.35
CA ALA A 43 -6.32 20.80 -1.38
C ALA A 43 -5.63 22.00 -2.06
N ALA A 44 -5.02 21.80 -3.22
CA ALA A 44 -4.44 22.90 -4.00
C ALA A 44 -5.50 23.89 -4.50
N THR A 45 -6.66 23.37 -4.93
CA THR A 45 -7.78 24.19 -5.41
C THR A 45 -8.35 25.06 -4.30
N ILE A 46 -8.52 24.49 -3.10
CA ILE A 46 -9.04 25.19 -1.92
C ILE A 46 -8.00 26.15 -1.33
N GLY A 47 -6.74 25.73 -1.25
CA GLY A 47 -5.64 26.49 -0.65
C GLY A 47 -5.05 27.58 -1.54
N GLY A 48 -5.53 27.74 -2.77
CA GLY A 48 -4.99 28.71 -3.74
C GLY A 48 -3.54 28.44 -4.11
N LEU A 49 -3.12 27.17 -4.07
CA LEU A 49 -1.74 26.78 -4.35
C LEU A 49 -1.46 26.94 -5.85
N SER A 50 -0.29 27.48 -6.20
CA SER A 50 0.07 27.61 -7.62
C SER A 50 0.23 26.23 -8.26
N TRP A 51 -0.13 26.13 -9.54
CA TRP A 51 -0.08 24.88 -10.29
C TRP A 51 1.32 24.24 -10.29
N GLN A 52 2.38 25.04 -10.20
CA GLN A 52 3.76 24.54 -10.10
C GLN A 52 3.99 23.74 -8.81
N TRP A 53 3.49 24.22 -7.68
CA TRP A 53 3.60 23.52 -6.40
C TRP A 53 2.71 22.28 -6.36
N THR A 54 1.50 22.36 -6.92
CA THR A 54 0.62 21.19 -7.06
C THR A 54 1.27 20.10 -7.91
N LEU A 55 1.91 20.47 -9.02
CA LEU A 55 2.65 19.54 -9.86
C LEU A 55 3.80 18.89 -9.10
N LEU A 56 4.58 19.65 -8.31
CA LEU A 56 5.64 19.10 -7.47
C LEU A 56 5.10 18.05 -6.48
N LEU A 57 3.94 18.31 -5.87
CA LEU A 57 3.27 17.37 -4.97
C LEU A 57 2.70 16.15 -5.69
N ALA A 58 2.34 16.28 -6.97
CA ALA A 58 1.83 15.20 -7.81
C ALA A 58 2.93 14.27 -8.34
N ILE A 59 4.22 14.67 -8.32
CA ILE A 59 5.32 13.84 -8.83
C ILE A 59 5.41 12.47 -8.11
N PRO A 60 5.44 12.39 -6.76
CA PRO A 60 5.53 11.11 -6.06
C PRO A 60 4.40 10.11 -6.40
N PRO A 61 3.10 10.48 -6.37
CA PRO A 61 2.05 9.54 -6.75
C PRO A 61 2.10 9.17 -8.25
N VAL A 62 2.52 10.06 -9.14
CA VAL A 62 2.66 9.74 -10.57
C VAL A 62 3.80 8.74 -10.82
N ILE A 63 4.96 8.93 -10.18
CA ILE A 63 6.08 7.98 -10.28
C ILE A 63 5.70 6.65 -9.65
N GLY A 64 5.07 6.68 -8.47
CA GLY A 64 4.54 5.49 -7.81
C GLY A 64 3.60 4.70 -8.73
N GLY A 65 2.70 5.39 -9.43
CA GLY A 65 1.70 4.77 -10.30
C GLY A 65 2.34 4.13 -11.53
N ALA A 66 3.31 4.82 -12.13
CA ALA A 66 4.07 4.30 -13.26
C ALA A 66 4.87 3.04 -12.89
N LEU A 67 5.51 3.03 -11.72
CA LEU A 67 6.26 1.88 -11.22
C LEU A 67 5.34 0.69 -10.92
N LEU A 68 4.21 0.91 -10.24
CA LEU A 68 3.24 -0.14 -9.96
C LEU A 68 2.66 -0.71 -11.26
N SER A 69 2.36 0.13 -12.24
CA SER A 69 1.87 -0.30 -13.56
C SER A 69 2.89 -1.20 -14.28
N ARG A 70 4.19 -0.91 -14.14
CA ARG A 70 5.26 -1.73 -14.71
C ARG A 70 5.42 -3.08 -14.03
N VAL A 71 5.20 -3.14 -12.71
CA VAL A 71 5.34 -4.37 -11.92
C VAL A 71 4.07 -5.22 -11.99
N TRP A 72 2.91 -4.62 -12.26
CA TRP A 72 1.60 -5.29 -12.38
C TRP A 72 1.63 -6.54 -13.27
N GLY A 73 2.22 -6.44 -14.45
CA GLY A 73 2.31 -7.55 -15.41
C GLY A 73 3.25 -8.68 -14.99
N LYS A 74 4.05 -8.49 -13.94
CA LYS A 74 5.04 -9.45 -13.44
C LYS A 74 4.63 -10.12 -12.13
N LEU A 75 3.51 -9.71 -11.52
CA LEU A 75 3.07 -10.24 -10.24
C LEU A 75 2.36 -11.59 -10.42
N PRO A 76 2.72 -12.62 -9.62
CA PRO A 76 2.00 -13.88 -9.59
C PRO A 76 0.56 -13.65 -9.12
N ARG A 77 -0.35 -14.47 -9.64
CA ARG A 77 -1.78 -14.45 -9.30
C ARG A 77 -2.01 -15.13 -7.96
#